data_AF-A0A3D3TAN0-F1
#
_entry.id   AF-A0A3D3TAN0-F1
#
_cell.length_a   1.000
_cell.length_b   1.000
_cell.length_c   1.000
_cell.angle_alpha   90.00
_cell.angle_beta   90.00
_cell.angle_gamma   90.00
#
_symmetry.space_group_name_H-M   'P 1'
#
loop_
_entity.id
_entity.type
_entity.pdbx_description
1 polymer ?
#
loop_
_entity_poly.entity_id
_entity_poly.type
_entity_poly.pdbx_seq_one_letter_code
_entity_poly.pdbx_strand_id
1 'polypeptide(L)'
;MCKKSKFPLVFNIILGIVVTLVMTLYVKISQSMAGIAPPLTFETFLTNFIPGFCLCMTLETIIDLPAMGNFFLRLFGVKNMEGTLAYFLRIFFIALILVVVMSFLLMFVDMGFAMPIPGWLMSLPGTFLAAYVAVAVLFKPCLALTGILCSKEG
;
A
#
# COMPACT_ATOMS: atom_id res chain seq x y z
N MET A 1 17.34 -16.32 -10.31
CA MET A 1 16.59 -15.65 -11.40
C MET A 1 15.19 -16.26 -11.41
N CYS A 2 14.14 -15.46 -11.29
CA CYS A 2 12.76 -15.95 -11.18
C CYS A 2 12.14 -16.21 -12.56
N LYS A 3 11.34 -17.28 -12.69
CA LYS A 3 10.59 -17.57 -13.93
C LYS A 3 9.58 -16.43 -14.21
N LYS A 4 9.34 -16.11 -15.49
CA LYS A 4 8.31 -15.13 -15.91
C LYS A 4 6.93 -15.40 -15.32
N SER A 5 6.57 -16.65 -15.04
CA SER A 5 5.30 -17.01 -14.39
C SER A 5 5.16 -16.51 -12.94
N LYS A 6 6.27 -16.16 -12.28
CA LYS A 6 6.28 -15.57 -10.93
C LYS A 6 6.46 -14.05 -10.94
N PHE A 7 6.47 -13.42 -12.12
CA PHE A 7 6.63 -11.98 -12.26
C PHE A 7 5.60 -11.17 -11.45
N PRO A 8 4.28 -11.49 -11.47
CA PRO A 8 3.30 -10.74 -10.68
C PRO A 8 3.55 -10.86 -9.17
N LEU A 9 3.97 -12.03 -8.71
CA LEU A 9 4.28 -12.28 -7.30
C LEU A 9 5.52 -11.51 -6.85
N VAL A 10 6.60 -11.53 -7.64
CA VAL A 10 7.84 -10.82 -7.32
C VAL A 10 7.64 -9.31 -7.37
N PHE A 11 6.85 -8.82 -8.33
CA PHE A 11 6.45 -7.42 -8.42
C PHE A 11 5.72 -6.95 -7.16
N ASN A 12 4.69 -7.71 -6.73
CA ASN A 12 3.92 -7.38 -5.54
C ASN A 12 4.77 -7.39 -4.27
N ILE A 13 5.69 -8.35 -4.13
CA ILE A 13 6.63 -8.36 -2.99
C ILE A 13 7.50 -7.11 -2.96
N ILE A 14 8.10 -6.73 -4.09
CA ILE A 14 8.98 -5.56 -4.18
C ILE A 14 8.18 -4.27 -3.92
N LEU A 15 7.00 -4.15 -4.54
CA LEU A 15 6.12 -3.01 -4.36
C LEU A 15 5.66 -2.93 -2.90
N GLY A 16 5.26 -4.05 -2.30
CA GLY A 16 4.83 -4.14 -0.90
C GLY A 16 5.93 -3.73 0.07
N ILE A 17 7.18 -4.16 -0.13
CA ILE A 17 8.34 -3.72 0.67
C ILE A 17 8.50 -2.20 0.55
N VAL A 18 8.54 -1.67 -0.67
CA VAL A 18 8.83 -0.27 -0.94
C VAL A 18 7.71 0.64 -0.42
N VAL A 19 6.46 0.29 -0.67
CA VAL A 19 5.29 1.04 -0.20
C VAL A 19 5.22 1.02 1.32
N THR A 20 5.39 -0.15 1.95
CA THR A 20 5.37 -0.24 3.43
C THR A 20 6.50 0.58 4.04
N LEU A 21 7.69 0.56 3.45
CA LEU A 21 8.82 1.36 3.91
C LEU A 21 8.49 2.86 3.86
N VAL A 22 8.01 3.35 2.72
CA VAL A 22 7.64 4.76 2.55
C VAL A 22 6.52 5.17 3.49
N MET A 23 5.49 4.33 3.64
CA MET A 23 4.35 4.61 4.52
C MET A 23 4.75 4.59 5.99
N THR A 24 5.61 3.68 6.41
CA THR A 24 6.13 3.64 7.79
C THR A 24 6.92 4.90 8.10
N LEU A 25 7.78 5.35 7.18
CA LEU A 25 8.53 6.60 7.33
C LEU A 25 7.58 7.80 7.37
N TYR A 26 6.62 7.89 6.45
CA TYR A 26 5.65 8.99 6.42
C TYR A 26 4.84 9.09 7.72
N VAL A 27 4.29 7.97 8.21
CA VAL A 27 3.48 7.95 9.44
C VAL A 27 4.32 8.34 10.66
N LYS A 28 5.55 7.85 10.78
CA LYS A 28 6.40 8.20 11.92
C LYS A 28 6.91 9.64 11.87
N ILE A 29 7.28 10.13 10.70
CA ILE A 29 7.68 11.54 10.53
C ILE A 29 6.48 12.44 10.85
N SER A 30 5.29 12.16 10.33
CA SER A 30 4.10 12.97 10.60
C SER A 30 3.70 12.95 12.08
N GLN A 31 3.74 11.80 12.75
CA GLN A 31 3.48 11.69 14.19
C GLN A 31 4.54 12.40 15.04
N SER A 32 5.81 12.32 14.64
CA SER A 32 6.91 12.99 15.33
C SER A 32 6.84 14.52 15.15
N MET A 33 6.54 15.01 13.94
CA MET A 33 6.32 16.44 13.67
C MET A 33 5.09 16.99 14.41
N ALA A 34 4.06 16.17 14.61
CA ALA A 34 2.89 16.52 15.40
C ALA A 34 3.13 16.45 16.92
N GLY A 35 4.31 15.99 17.37
CA GLY A 35 4.64 15.83 18.80
C GLY A 35 3.87 14.69 19.50
N ILE A 36 3.27 13.78 18.74
CA ILE A 36 2.39 12.71 19.24
C ILE A 36 3.18 11.42 19.50
N ALA A 37 4.30 11.23 18.83
CA ALA A 37 5.13 10.02 18.94
C ALA A 37 6.62 10.34 19.11
N PRO A 38 7.40 9.44 19.73
CA PRO A 38 8.84 9.56 19.80
C PRO A 38 9.48 9.61 18.39
N PRO A 39 10.66 10.24 18.27
CA PRO A 39 11.39 10.34 17.00
C PRO A 39 11.71 8.95 16.42
N LEU A 40 11.90 8.90 15.10
CA LEU A 40 12.18 7.66 14.36
C LEU A 40 13.44 6.97 14.90
N THR A 41 13.25 5.90 15.67
CA THR A 41 14.33 5.00 16.10
C THR A 41 14.31 3.75 15.22
N PHE A 42 15.45 3.04 15.15
CA PHE A 42 15.51 1.79 14.41
C PHE A 42 14.51 0.74 14.95
N GLU A 43 14.34 0.70 16.27
CA GLU A 43 13.39 -0.19 16.92
C GLU A 43 11.93 0.13 16.53
N THR A 44 11.53 1.40 16.62
CA THR A 44 10.18 1.82 16.22
C THR A 44 9.93 1.67 14.73
N PHE A 45 10.97 1.79 13.89
CA PHE A 45 10.88 1.48 12.47
C PHE A 45 10.56 0.00 12.25
N LEU A 46 11.31 -0.92 12.85
CA LEU A 46 11.11 -2.36 12.66
C LEU A 46 9.75 -2.85 13.18
N THR A 47 9.31 -2.35 14.34
CA THR A 47 8.02 -2.76 14.93
C THR A 47 6.81 -2.30 14.11
N ASN A 48 6.96 -1.28 13.25
CA ASN A 48 5.88 -0.82 12.38
C ASN A 48 6.02 -1.38 10.96
N PHE A 49 7.25 -1.49 10.46
CA PHE A 49 7.54 -1.98 9.12
C PHE A 49 7.20 -3.47 8.96
N ILE A 50 7.62 -4.32 9.89
CA ILE A 50 7.44 -5.78 9.76
C ILE A 50 5.94 -6.15 9.77
N PRO A 51 5.13 -5.72 10.75
CA PRO A 51 3.69 -6.02 10.73
C PRO A 51 2.98 -5.38 9.55
N GLY A 52 3.35 -4.14 9.19
CA GLY A 52 2.80 -3.46 8.03
C GLY A 52 3.06 -4.23 6.73
N PHE A 53 4.26 -4.77 6.56
CA PHE A 53 4.63 -5.53 5.37
C PHE A 53 3.87 -6.87 5.32
N CYS A 54 3.83 -7.60 6.44
CA CYS A 54 3.10 -8.86 6.53
C CYS A 54 1.60 -8.67 6.26
N LEU A 55 0.99 -7.61 6.80
CA LEU A 55 -0.41 -7.28 6.53
C LEU A 55 -0.64 -6.89 5.07
N CYS A 56 0.27 -6.11 4.47
CA CYS A 56 0.20 -5.74 3.05
C CYS A 56 0.15 -6.99 2.17
N MET A 57 1.11 -7.90 2.36
CA MET A 57 1.18 -9.17 1.63
C MET A 57 -0.04 -10.06 1.85
N THR A 58 -0.55 -10.10 3.09
CA THR A 58 -1.73 -10.91 3.43
C THR A 58 -2.99 -10.35 2.77
N LEU A 59 -3.19 -9.04 2.78
CA LEU A 59 -4.34 -8.42 2.12
C LEU A 59 -4.25 -8.53 0.59
N GLU A 60 -3.07 -8.38 0.01
CA GLU A 60 -2.85 -8.57 -1.43
C GLU A 60 -3.08 -10.01 -1.91
N THR A 61 -3.00 -10.99 -1.01
CA THR A 61 -3.25 -12.41 -1.33
C THR A 61 -4.69 -12.83 -1.07
N ILE A 62 -5.37 -12.24 -0.09
CA ILE A 62 -6.78 -12.53 0.21
C ILE A 62 -7.72 -11.74 -0.71
N ILE A 63 -7.37 -10.49 -1.00
CA ILE A 63 -8.19 -9.59 -1.80
C ILE A 63 -7.61 -9.56 -3.22
N ASP A 64 -8.42 -9.93 -4.20
CA ASP A 64 -8.07 -9.72 -5.60
C ASP A 64 -8.20 -8.22 -5.94
N LEU A 65 -7.08 -7.49 -5.75
CA LEU A 65 -6.96 -6.06 -6.02
C LEU A 65 -7.45 -5.69 -7.43
N PRO A 66 -6.99 -6.35 -8.52
CA PRO A 66 -7.52 -6.11 -9.86
C PRO A 66 -9.03 -6.30 -10.00
N ALA A 67 -9.59 -7.36 -9.43
CA ALA A 67 -11.02 -7.63 -9.50
C ALA A 67 -11.85 -6.58 -8.75
N MET A 68 -11.42 -6.18 -7.56
CA MET A 68 -12.07 -5.09 -6.81
C MET A 68 -11.99 -3.76 -7.54
N GLY A 69 -10.81 -3.36 -8.01
CA GLY A 69 -10.68 -2.11 -8.74
C GLY A 69 -11.58 -2.07 -10.00
N ASN A 70 -11.71 -3.21 -10.68
CA ASN A 70 -12.66 -3.38 -11.79
C ASN A 70 -14.12 -3.28 -11.37
N PHE A 71 -14.48 -3.84 -10.22
CA PHE A 71 -15.82 -3.71 -9.65
C PHE A 71 -16.20 -2.24 -9.42
N PHE A 72 -15.31 -1.46 -8.81
CA PHE A 72 -15.57 -0.02 -8.61
C PHE A 72 -15.65 0.75 -9.93
N LEU A 73 -14.78 0.46 -10.91
CA LEU A 73 -14.88 1.10 -12.23
C LEU A 73 -16.23 0.83 -12.91
N ARG A 74 -16.77 -0.39 -12.78
CA ARG A 74 -18.12 -0.73 -13.29
C ARG A 74 -19.21 0.00 -12.52
N LEU A 75 -19.08 0.08 -11.19
CA LEU A 75 -20.04 0.77 -10.33
C LEU A 75 -20.10 2.27 -10.65
N PHE A 76 -18.96 2.89 -10.97
CA PHE A 76 -18.85 4.29 -11.38
C PHE A 76 -19.15 4.52 -12.88
N GLY A 77 -19.60 3.48 -13.61
CA GLY A 77 -20.06 3.61 -14.99
C GLY A 77 -18.97 3.92 -16.02
N VAL A 78 -17.70 3.61 -15.72
CA VAL A 78 -16.58 3.84 -16.64
C VAL A 78 -16.70 2.89 -17.84
N LYS A 79 -17.08 3.43 -19.00
CA LYS A 79 -17.31 2.65 -20.23
C LYS A 79 -16.01 2.16 -20.90
N ASN A 80 -14.91 2.90 -20.73
CA ASN A 80 -13.60 2.56 -21.29
C ASN A 80 -12.66 1.96 -20.24
N MET A 81 -12.73 0.65 -20.06
CA MET A 81 -11.93 -0.10 -19.06
C MET A 81 -10.42 -0.13 -19.32
N GLU A 82 -10.00 0.19 -20.55
CA GLU A 82 -8.60 0.18 -20.97
C GLU A 82 -7.98 1.58 -21.06
N GLY A 83 -8.77 2.63 -20.80
CA GLY A 83 -8.30 4.01 -20.87
C GLY A 83 -7.35 4.36 -19.72
N THR A 84 -6.46 5.33 -19.96
CA THR A 84 -5.54 5.88 -18.94
C THR A 84 -6.28 6.32 -17.67
N LEU A 85 -7.47 6.89 -17.83
CA LEU A 85 -8.33 7.31 -16.70
C LEU A 85 -8.85 6.12 -15.88
N ALA A 86 -9.18 5.00 -16.53
CA ALA A 86 -9.60 3.78 -15.83
C ALA A 86 -8.44 3.16 -15.03
N TYR A 87 -7.21 3.22 -15.55
CA TYR A 87 -6.02 2.77 -14.83
C TYR A 87 -5.80 3.54 -13.51
N PHE A 88 -5.83 4.88 -13.57
CA PHE A 88 -5.66 5.71 -12.36
C PHE A 88 -6.80 5.54 -11.36
N LEU A 89 -8.05 5.48 -11.84
CA LEU A 89 -9.20 5.22 -10.98
C LEU A 89 -9.12 3.83 -10.33
N ARG A 90 -8.65 2.81 -11.05
CA ARG A 90 -8.45 1.47 -10.48
C ARG A 90 -7.47 1.52 -9.31
N ILE A 91 -6.32 2.18 -9.51
CA ILE A 91 -5.30 2.35 -8.47
C ILE A 91 -5.85 3.17 -7.30
N PHE A 92 -6.64 4.21 -7.58
CA PHE A 92 -7.28 5.03 -6.55
C PHE A 92 -8.16 4.19 -5.61
N PHE A 93 -9.08 3.39 -6.16
CA PHE A 93 -9.98 2.57 -5.33
C PHE A 93 -9.22 1.46 -4.58
N ILE A 94 -8.24 0.83 -5.22
CA ILE A 94 -7.38 -0.17 -4.58
C ILE A 94 -6.62 0.45 -3.41
N ALA A 95 -5.95 1.57 -3.63
CA ALA A 95 -5.19 2.28 -2.60
C ALA A 95 -6.11 2.74 -1.46
N LEU A 96 -7.33 3.21 -1.77
CA LEU A 96 -8.28 3.66 -0.77
C LEU A 96 -8.66 2.52 0.18
N ILE A 97 -9.01 1.36 -0.37
CA ILE A 97 -9.43 0.21 0.43
C ILE A 97 -8.26 -0.35 1.23
N LEU A 98 -7.10 -0.52 0.61
CA LEU A 98 -5.92 -1.01 1.32
C LEU A 98 -5.50 -0.07 2.44
N VAL A 99 -5.48 1.24 2.22
CA VAL A 99 -5.12 2.20 3.26
C VAL A 99 -6.13 2.16 4.41
N VAL A 100 -7.43 2.12 4.11
CA VAL A 100 -8.47 2.02 5.15
C VAL A 100 -8.32 0.74 5.96
N VAL A 101 -8.22 -0.42 5.30
CA VAL A 101 -8.14 -1.72 5.97
C VAL A 101 -6.82 -1.88 6.73
N MET A 102 -5.68 -1.56 6.12
CA MET A 102 -4.36 -1.67 6.77
C MET A 102 -4.21 -0.72 7.95
N SER A 103 -4.59 0.55 7.78
CA SER A 103 -4.47 1.53 8.87
C SER A 103 -5.39 1.16 10.04
N PHE A 104 -6.60 0.68 9.76
CA PHE A 104 -7.51 0.20 10.79
C PHE A 104 -6.92 -1.01 11.52
N LEU A 105 -6.47 -2.04 10.80
CA LEU A 105 -5.93 -3.26 11.41
C LEU A 105 -4.67 -2.98 12.22
N LEU A 106 -3.73 -2.19 11.70
CA LEU A 106 -2.50 -1.84 12.42
C LEU A 106 -2.80 -1.06 13.71
N MET A 107 -3.68 -0.07 13.63
CA MET A 107 -4.05 0.73 14.79
C MET A 107 -4.86 -0.09 15.81
N PHE A 108 -5.64 -1.07 15.34
CA PHE A 108 -6.37 -2.00 16.21
C PHE A 108 -5.41 -2.97 16.90
N VAL A 109 -4.37 -3.43 16.21
CA VAL A 109 -3.32 -4.27 16.82
C VAL A 109 -2.58 -3.50 17.92
N ASP A 110 -2.30 -2.21 17.71
CA ASP A 110 -1.59 -1.39 18.69
C ASP A 110 -2.45 -0.97 19.89
N MET A 111 -3.72 -0.60 19.68
CA MET A 111 -4.57 0.03 20.71
C MET A 111 -5.77 -0.81 21.13
N GLY A 112 -6.05 -1.92 20.45
CA GLY A 112 -7.24 -2.73 20.67
C GLY A 112 -8.54 -1.92 20.64
N PHE A 113 -9.42 -2.17 21.61
CA PHE A 113 -10.69 -1.46 21.76
C PHE A 113 -10.55 -0.01 22.27
N ALA A 114 -9.35 0.45 22.62
CA ALA A 114 -9.10 1.84 23.00
C ALA A 114 -8.81 2.75 21.79
N MET A 115 -9.00 2.24 20.56
CA MET A 115 -8.74 2.99 19.33
C MET A 115 -9.57 4.29 19.26
N PRO A 116 -8.93 5.47 19.07
CA PRO A 116 -9.64 6.72 18.84
C PRO A 116 -10.14 6.80 17.38
N ILE A 117 -11.34 6.27 17.13
CA ILE A 117 -11.97 6.27 15.79
C ILE A 117 -12.00 7.66 15.13
N PRO A 118 -12.34 8.77 15.83
CA PRO A 118 -12.31 10.09 15.20
C PRO A 118 -10.91 10.53 14.78
N GLY A 119 -9.88 10.22 15.59
CA GLY A 119 -8.49 10.54 15.28
C GLY A 119 -7.94 9.73 14.12
N TRP A 120 -8.32 8.47 14.02
CA TRP A 120 -8.01 7.61 12.87
C TRP A 120 -8.64 8.15 11.58
N LEU A 121 -9.93 8.51 11.61
CA LEU A 121 -10.62 9.00 10.41
C LEU A 121 -9.99 10.28 9.84
N MET A 122 -9.48 11.14 10.73
CA MET A 122 -8.81 12.39 10.36
C MET A 122 -7.41 12.18 9.77
N SER A 123 -6.73 11.07 10.07
CA SER A 123 -5.41 10.76 9.50
C SER A 123 -5.50 10.11 8.11
N LEU A 124 -6.62 9.45 7.80
CA LEU A 124 -6.85 8.74 6.55
C LEU A 124 -6.57 9.57 5.28
N PRO A 125 -7.01 10.84 5.13
CA PRO A 125 -6.76 11.60 3.92
C PRO A 125 -5.27 11.81 3.63
N GLY A 126 -4.49 12.10 4.67
CA GLY A 126 -3.04 12.28 4.57
C GLY A 126 -2.34 10.96 4.23
N THR A 127 -2.69 9.89 4.93
CA THR A 127 -2.15 8.54 4.67
C THR A 127 -2.51 8.05 3.27
N PHE A 128 -3.73 8.29 2.82
CA PHE A 128 -4.18 7.92 1.48
C PHE A 128 -3.41 8.67 0.40
N LEU A 129 -3.29 10.00 0.54
CA LEU A 129 -2.55 10.80 -0.43
C LEU A 129 -1.08 10.38 -0.52
N ALA A 130 -0.44 10.15 0.63
CA ALA A 130 0.94 9.68 0.68
C ALA A 130 1.10 8.30 0.01
N ALA A 131 0.20 7.36 0.29
CA ALA A 131 0.22 6.02 -0.31
C ALA A 131 -0.01 6.09 -1.82
N TYR A 132 -0.99 6.86 -2.27
CA TYR A 132 -1.32 7.00 -3.68
C TYR A 132 -0.16 7.62 -4.48
N VAL A 133 0.44 8.70 -3.96
CA VAL A 133 1.60 9.35 -4.58
C VAL A 133 2.81 8.42 -4.57
N ALA A 134 3.08 7.72 -3.46
CA ALA A 134 4.16 6.76 -3.37
C ALA A 134 4.02 5.66 -4.42
N VAL A 135 2.84 5.05 -4.54
CA VAL A 135 2.58 4.03 -5.57
C VAL A 135 2.74 4.64 -6.96
N ALA A 136 2.15 5.80 -7.24
CA ALA A 136 2.23 6.42 -8.58
C ALA A 136 3.67 6.72 -9.02
N VAL A 137 4.54 7.16 -8.10
CA VAL A 137 5.95 7.46 -8.38
C VAL A 137 6.80 6.18 -8.44
N LEU A 138 6.57 5.25 -7.52
CA LEU A 138 7.43 4.07 -7.33
C LEU A 138 7.04 2.88 -8.22
N PHE A 139 5.88 2.93 -8.88
CA PHE A 139 5.44 1.88 -9.79
C PHE A 139 6.44 1.62 -10.92
N LYS A 140 6.91 2.68 -11.60
CA LYS A 140 7.89 2.58 -12.70
C LYS A 140 9.23 1.97 -12.28
N PRO A 141 9.91 2.45 -11.21
CA PRO A 141 11.14 1.82 -10.76
C PRO A 141 10.94 0.40 -10.24
N CYS A 142 9.81 0.09 -9.59
CA CYS A 142 9.51 -1.29 -9.16
C CYS A 142 9.34 -2.24 -10.34
N LEU A 143 8.71 -1.79 -11.44
CA LEU A 143 8.60 -2.57 -12.67
C LEU A 143 9.98 -2.83 -13.30
N ALA A 144 10.84 -1.82 -13.35
CA ALA A 144 12.21 -1.96 -13.87
C ALA A 144 13.03 -2.96 -13.05
N LEU A 145 12.97 -2.87 -11.71
CA LEU A 145 13.63 -3.81 -10.79
C LEU A 145 13.11 -5.25 -10.97
N THR A 146 11.80 -5.43 -11.07
CA THR A 146 11.20 -6.75 -11.29
C THR A 146 11.58 -7.32 -12.65
N GLY A 147 11.65 -6.48 -13.69
CA GLY A 147 12.10 -6.84 -15.03
C GLY A 147 13.53 -7.37 -15.04
N ILE A 148 14.45 -6.75 -14.28
CA ILE A 148 15.83 -7.21 -14.14
C ILE A 148 15.90 -8.57 -13.43
N LEU A 149 15.10 -8.76 -12.37
CA LEU A 149 15.11 -9.98 -11.54
C LEU A 149 14.45 -11.20 -12.22
N CYS A 150 13.53 -10.97 -13.16
CA CYS A 150 12.80 -12.00 -13.90
C CYS A 150 13.27 -12.17 -15.37
N SER A 151 14.49 -11.73 -15.70
CA SER A 151 14.95 -11.54 -17.09
C SER A 151 15.39 -12.78 -17.89
N LYS A 152 15.28 -14.03 -17.38
CA LYS A 152 15.58 -15.23 -18.20
C LYS A 152 14.34 -16.10 -18.41
N GLU A 153 13.90 -16.15 -19.67
CA GLU A 153 13.19 -17.29 -20.24
C GLU A 153 14.17 -18.45 -20.32
N GLY A 154 13.92 -19.48 -19.52
CA GLY A 154 14.31 -20.84 -19.87
C GLY A 154 13.08 -21.54 -20.40
#